data_AF-A0A2W7M189-F1
#
_entry.id   AF-A0A2W7M189-F1
#
_cell.length_a   1.000
_cell.length_b   1.000
_cell.length_c   1.000
_cell.angle_alpha   90.00
_cell.angle_beta   90.00
_cell.angle_gamma   90.00
#
_symmetry.space_group_name_H-M   'P 1'
#
loop_
_entity.id
_entity.type
_entity.pdbx_description
1 polymer ?
#
loop_
_entity_poly.entity_id
_entity_poly.type
_entity_poly.pdbx_seq_one_letter_code
_entity_poly.pdbx_strand_id
1 'polypeptide(L)'
;MFEKMQRAFWKALTPDLVVDEPKVVAQPVSGLAPEIVVALGGVDNLKAQQPVALTRVRVELRDVARMDRQALNTAGVPGVMMLDGGVVHLLMGLVIAGR
;
A
#
# COMPACT_ATOMS: atom_id res chain seq x y z
N MET A 1 19.78 0.46 -34.46
CA MET A 1 18.67 0.92 -35.33
C MET A 1 17.33 0.31 -34.93
N PHE A 2 17.29 -1.01 -34.69
CA PHE A 2 16.11 -1.77 -34.26
C PHE A 2 15.43 -1.26 -32.98
N GLU A 3 16.19 -0.90 -31.94
CA GLU A 3 15.62 -0.39 -30.68
C GLU A 3 14.82 0.90 -30.82
N LYS A 4 15.22 1.80 -31.73
CA LYS A 4 14.48 3.05 -31.98
C LYS A 4 13.13 2.76 -32.63
N MET A 5 13.08 1.76 -33.52
CA MET A 5 11.83 1.34 -34.16
C MET A 5 10.94 0.60 -33.18
N GLN A 6 11.48 -0.24 -32.30
CA GLN A 6 10.70 -0.87 -31.24
C GLN A 6 10.11 0.16 -30.28
N ARG A 7 10.87 1.15 -29.82
CA ARG A 7 10.34 2.23 -28.96
C ARG A 7 9.24 3.05 -29.65
N ALA A 8 9.43 3.41 -30.91
CA ALA A 8 8.42 4.14 -31.68
C ALA A 8 7.16 3.29 -31.90
N PHE A 9 7.33 2.00 -32.17
CA PHE A 9 6.24 1.04 -32.33
C PHE A 9 5.46 0.86 -31.03
N TRP A 10 6.12 0.65 -29.90
CA TRP A 10 5.48 0.54 -28.59
C TRP A 10 4.75 1.84 -28.18
N LYS A 11 5.31 3.01 -28.51
CA LYS A 11 4.66 4.32 -28.30
C LYS A 11 3.41 4.51 -29.16
N ALA A 12 3.41 3.97 -30.38
CA ALA A 12 2.29 4.08 -31.31
C ALA A 12 1.17 3.07 -31.00
N LEU A 13 1.50 1.88 -30.51
CA LEU A 13 0.53 0.82 -30.21
C LEU A 13 -0.26 1.10 -28.93
N THR A 14 0.36 1.81 -27.98
CA THR A 14 -0.24 2.15 -26.69
C THR A 14 0.21 3.55 -26.26
N PRO A 15 -0.32 4.62 -26.88
CA PRO A 15 0.05 5.99 -26.55
C PRO A 15 -0.26 6.36 -25.08
N ASP A 16 -1.12 5.60 -24.41
CA ASP A 16 -1.60 5.81 -23.04
C ASP A 16 -0.86 4.97 -21.97
N LEU A 17 0.13 4.14 -22.35
CA LEU A 17 0.87 3.25 -21.43
C LEU A 17 2.26 3.75 -21.03
N VAL A 18 2.65 4.97 -21.43
CA VAL A 18 3.72 5.68 -20.73
C VAL A 18 3.08 6.33 -19.52
N VAL A 19 2.91 5.54 -18.47
CA VAL A 19 2.60 6.07 -17.14
C VAL A 19 3.81 6.93 -16.76
N ASP A 20 3.65 8.26 -16.81
CA ASP A 20 4.51 9.17 -16.07
C ASP A 20 4.62 8.59 -14.66
N GLU A 21 5.85 8.35 -14.18
CA GLU A 21 6.07 7.89 -12.81
C GLU A 21 5.17 8.73 -11.91
N PRO A 22 4.19 8.13 -11.21
CA PRO A 22 3.33 8.93 -10.38
C PRO A 22 4.25 9.48 -9.30
N LYS A 23 4.58 10.76 -9.41
CA LYS A 23 5.10 11.54 -8.30
C LYS A 23 3.97 11.48 -7.28
N VAL A 24 4.09 10.53 -6.36
CA VAL A 24 3.13 10.27 -5.29
C VAL A 24 3.12 11.52 -4.44
N VAL A 25 2.26 12.47 -4.81
CA VAL A 25 1.85 13.54 -3.92
C VAL A 25 1.06 12.81 -2.86
N ALA A 26 1.65 12.67 -1.67
CA ALA A 26 0.99 12.13 -0.50
C ALA A 26 -0.22 13.01 -0.21
N GLN A 27 -1.36 12.62 -0.77
CA GLN A 27 -2.65 13.13 -0.34
C GLN A 27 -2.80 12.66 1.11
N PRO A 28 -3.13 13.53 2.06
CA PRO A 28 -3.36 13.11 3.44
C PRO A 28 -4.69 12.36 3.47
N VAL A 29 -4.67 11.09 3.09
CA VAL A 29 -5.73 10.19 3.46
C VAL A 29 -5.51 9.83 4.91
N SER A 30 -6.56 10.11 5.69
CA SER A 30 -6.80 9.72 7.07
C SER A 30 -5.89 8.58 7.55
N GLY A 31 -5.21 8.82 8.67
CA GLY A 31 -4.38 7.83 9.34
C GLY A 31 -5.14 6.53 9.58
N LEU A 32 -4.37 5.44 9.73
CA LEU A 32 -4.94 4.14 10.13
C LEU A 32 -5.83 4.31 11.37
N ALA A 33 -6.93 3.54 11.41
CA ALA A 33 -7.80 3.52 12.58
C ALA A 33 -6.97 3.14 13.84
N PRO A 34 -7.26 3.72 15.02
CA PRO A 34 -6.47 3.51 16.22
C PRO A 34 -6.28 2.03 16.58
N GLU A 35 -7.31 1.21 16.35
CA GLU A 35 -7.31 -0.23 16.62
C GLU A 35 -6.29 -0.96 15.73
N ILE A 36 -6.14 -0.51 14.48
CA ILE A 36 -5.14 -1.03 13.55
C ILE A 36 -3.75 -0.64 14.02
N VAL A 37 -3.53 0.61 14.44
CA VAL A 37 -2.23 1.07 14.94
C VAL A 37 -1.81 0.28 16.19
N VAL A 38 -2.75 0.03 17.12
CA VAL A 38 -2.52 -0.82 18.29
C VAL A 38 -2.15 -2.25 17.86
N ALA A 39 -2.90 -2.83 16.93
CA ALA A 39 -2.65 -4.18 16.41
C ALA A 39 -1.32 -4.28 15.64
N LEU A 40 -0.82 -3.19 15.06
CA LEU A 40 0.52 -3.12 14.46
C LEU A 40 1.65 -3.02 15.51
N GLY A 41 1.33 -3.03 16.80
CA GLY A 41 2.30 -2.90 17.88
C GLY A 41 2.53 -1.47 18.35
N GLY A 42 1.65 -0.54 17.99
CA GLY A 42 1.68 0.87 18.40
C GLY A 42 2.41 1.79 17.40
N VAL A 43 2.23 3.10 17.59
CA VAL A 43 2.78 4.14 16.69
C VAL A 43 4.30 4.08 16.58
N ASP A 44 4.98 3.74 17.67
CA ASP A 44 6.43 3.63 17.70
C ASP A 44 6.96 2.52 16.78
N ASN A 45 6.13 1.50 16.51
CA ASN A 45 6.48 0.40 15.62
C ASN A 45 6.30 0.76 14.14
N LEU A 46 5.55 1.82 13.81
CA LEU A 46 5.26 2.23 12.44
C LEU A 46 6.32 3.22 11.93
N LYS A 47 7.05 2.84 10.88
CA LYS A 47 8.03 3.71 10.21
C LYS A 47 7.38 4.57 9.13
N ALA A 48 6.51 3.95 8.34
CA ALA A 48 5.83 4.61 7.22
C ALA A 48 4.50 3.90 6.95
N GLN A 49 3.57 4.66 6.38
CA GLN A 49 2.35 4.12 5.78
C GLN A 49 2.12 4.77 4.42
N GLN A 50 1.64 3.98 3.47
CA GLN A 50 1.32 4.43 2.13
C GLN A 50 0.08 3.68 1.62
N PRO A 51 -0.99 4.36 1.22
CA PRO A 51 -2.05 3.75 0.43
C PRO A 51 -1.45 3.24 -0.89
N VAL A 52 -1.66 1.96 -1.20
CA VAL A 52 -1.20 1.36 -2.45
C VAL A 52 -2.34 0.59 -3.09
N ALA A 53 -2.47 0.69 -4.41
CA ALA A 53 -3.65 0.19 -5.13
C ALA A 53 -4.97 0.77 -4.57
N LEU A 54 -6.11 0.11 -4.84
CA LEU A 54 -7.44 0.58 -4.45
C LEU A 54 -7.81 0.28 -2.99
N THR A 55 -7.38 -0.87 -2.46
CA THR A 55 -7.87 -1.41 -1.18
C THR A 55 -6.76 -1.83 -0.24
N ARG A 56 -5.52 -1.38 -0.48
CA ARG A 56 -4.37 -1.78 0.34
C ARG A 56 -3.69 -0.58 0.97
N VAL A 57 -3.18 -0.80 2.17
CA VAL A 57 -2.23 0.10 2.81
C VAL A 57 -0.94 -0.67 3.03
N ARG A 58 0.16 -0.17 2.48
CA ARG A 58 1.50 -0.65 2.79
C ARG A 58 1.97 0.06 4.05
N VAL A 59 2.43 -0.71 5.02
CA VAL A 59 3.11 -0.19 6.21
C VAL A 59 4.52 -0.74 6.26
N GLU A 60 5.42 0.03 6.84
CA GLU A 60 6.77 -0.41 7.18
C GLU A 60 6.88 -0.45 8.70
N LEU A 61 7.28 -1.59 9.24
CA LEU A 61 7.38 -1.80 10.68
C LEU A 61 8.84 -1.81 11.14
N ARG A 62 9.07 -1.44 12.40
CA ARG A 62 10.37 -1.63 13.07
C ARG A 62 10.56 -3.10 13.44
N ASP A 63 9.51 -3.73 13.95
CA ASP A 63 9.51 -5.12 14.38
C ASP A 63 8.16 -5.77 14.05
N VAL A 64 8.18 -6.71 13.11
CA VAL A 64 6.99 -7.45 12.66
C VAL A 64 6.47 -8.40 13.76
N ALA A 65 7.32 -8.82 14.71
CA ALA A 65 6.90 -9.72 15.80
C ALA A 65 5.92 -9.06 16.78
N ARG A 66 5.87 -7.73 16.82
CA ARG A 66 4.90 -6.96 17.63
C ARG A 66 3.51 -6.85 17.00
N MET A 67 3.34 -7.31 15.76
CA MET A 67 2.07 -7.25 15.05
C MET A 67 1.14 -8.38 15.50
N ASP A 68 -0.07 -8.03 15.94
CA ASP A 68 -1.14 -8.96 16.26
C ASP A 68 -2.09 -9.13 15.06
N ARG A 69 -1.96 -10.27 14.37
CA ARG A 69 -2.78 -10.61 13.20
C ARG A 69 -4.26 -10.82 13.53
N GLN A 70 -4.57 -11.30 14.73
CA GLN A 70 -5.96 -11.53 15.13
C GLN A 70 -6.63 -10.20 15.42
N ALA A 71 -5.96 -9.29 16.15
CA ALA A 71 -6.45 -7.95 16.39
C ALA A 71 -6.63 -7.16 15.08
N LEU A 72 -5.72 -7.32 14.11
CA LEU A 72 -5.87 -6.74 12.77
C LEU A 72 -7.14 -7.22 12.06
N ASN A 73 -7.46 -8.51 12.13
CA ASN A 73 -8.69 -9.05 11.55
C ASN A 73 -9.94 -8.43 12.21
N THR A 74 -9.97 -8.37 13.56
CA THR A 74 -11.05 -7.74 14.31
C THR A 74 -11.19 -6.25 14.00
N ALA A 75 -10.08 -5.55 13.74
CA ALA A 75 -10.04 -4.15 13.35
C ALA A 75 -10.43 -3.90 11.87
N GLY A 76 -10.88 -4.93 11.14
CA GLY A 76 -11.35 -4.79 9.77
C GLY A 76 -10.27 -4.95 8.70
N VAL A 77 -9.13 -5.57 9.03
CA VAL A 77 -8.07 -5.94 8.08
C VAL A 77 -8.18 -7.44 7.76
N PRO A 78 -9.03 -7.86 6.80
CA PRO A 78 -9.28 -9.27 6.50
C PRO A 78 -8.04 -10.06 6.04
N GLY A 79 -6.98 -9.39 5.57
CA GLY A 79 -5.78 -10.08 5.15
C GLY A 79 -4.52 -9.25 5.23
N VAL A 80 -3.41 -9.94 5.45
CA VAL A 80 -2.08 -9.35 5.66
C VAL A 80 -1.06 -10.11 4.83
N MET A 81 -0.35 -9.40 3.96
CA MET A 81 0.79 -9.94 3.20
C MET A 81 2.09 -9.36 3.75
N MET A 82 2.98 -10.22 4.20
CA MET A 82 4.31 -9.82 4.68
C MET A 82 5.31 -9.91 3.54
N LEU A 83 6.21 -8.94 3.48
CA LEU A 83 7.36 -8.93 2.57
C LEU A 83 8.64 -8.73 3.40
N ASP A 84 9.78 -8.91 2.75
CA ASP A 84 11.08 -8.70 3.39
C ASP A 84 11.26 -7.25 3.88
N GLY A 85 12.19 -7.05 4.82
CA GLY A 85 12.54 -5.72 5.32
C GLY A 85 11.49 -5.09 6.26
N GLY A 86 10.51 -5.86 6.73
CA GLY A 86 9.47 -5.36 7.63
C GLY A 86 8.32 -4.64 6.93
N VAL A 87 8.19 -4.83 5.62
CA VAL A 87 7.08 -4.29 4.83
C VAL A 87 5.87 -5.21 4.95
N VAL A 88 4.70 -4.64 5.22
CA VAL A 88 3.44 -5.36 5.37
C VAL A 88 2.36 -4.67 4.56
N HIS A 89 1.61 -5.43 3.75
CA HIS A 89 0.41 -4.91 3.08
C HIS A 89 -0.82 -5.36 3.86
N LEU A 90 -1.62 -4.38 4.27
CA LEU A 90 -2.92 -4.54 4.89
C LEU A 90 -3.97 -4.49 3.79
N LEU A 91 -4.78 -5.55 3.67
CA LEU A 91 -5.91 -5.61 2.75
C LEU A 91 -7.13 -5.06 3.48
N MET A 92 -7.51 -3.82 3.17
CA MET A 92 -8.54 -3.05 3.87
C MET A 92 -9.94 -3.18 3.24
N GLY A 93 -10.03 -3.75 2.04
CA GLY A 93 -11.28 -3.75 1.26
C GLY A 93 -11.64 -2.38 0.69
N LEU A 94 -12.77 -2.29 -0.02
CA LEU A 94 -13.33 -1.01 -0.44
C LEU A 94 -14.16 -0.43 0.71
N VAL A 95 -13.70 0.68 1.29
CA VAL A 95 -14.51 1.48 2.19
C VAL A 95 -15.39 2.38 1.34
N ILE A 96 -16.70 2.14 1.32
CA ILE A 96 -17.65 3.04 0.67
C ILE A 96 -18.01 4.11 1.71
N ALA A 97 -17.52 5.33 1.51
CA ALA A 97 -17.84 6.46 2.39
C ALA A 97 -19.37 6.68 2.45
N GLY A 98 -19.95 6.63 3.66
CA GLY A 98 -21.38 6.88 3.90
C GLY A 98 -22.15 5.76 4.61
N ARG A 99 -21.48 4.72 5.11
CA ARG A 99 -22.03 3.78 6.11
C ARG A 99 -21.12 3.68 7.31
#